data_AF-A0A3Q0JJG0-F1
#
_entry.id   AF-A0A3Q0JJG0-F1
#
_cell.length_a   1.000
_cell.length_b   1.000
_cell.length_c   1.000
_cell.angle_alpha   90.00
_cell.angle_beta   90.00
_cell.angle_gamma   90.00
#
_symmetry.space_group_name_H-M   'P 1'
#
loop_
_entity.id
_entity.type
_entity.pdbx_description
1 polymer ?
#
loop_
_entity_poly.entity_id
_entity_poly.type
_entity_poly.pdbx_seq_one_letter_code
_entity_poly.pdbx_strand_id
1 'polypeptide(L)'
;MFLQMSAEKRTSGNDFWTGGLNPGLLWIWANSAKPVQNKEPTHPEDNIPGSGRCLKLAYNGSKKIFIYNGADCSIRQKYICEHEENTTERALGRIHKSLTLKQSEL
;
A
#
# COMPACT_ATOMS: atom_id res chain seq x y z
N MET A 1 -5.46 5.87 5.67
CA MET A 1 -4.36 6.09 4.72
C MET A 1 -4.71 5.30 3.48
N PHE A 2 -5.16 5.97 2.43
CA PHE A 2 -5.56 5.31 1.19
C PHE A 2 -4.33 5.23 0.29
N LEU A 3 -3.85 4.01 0.04
CA LEU A 3 -2.86 3.74 -0.99
C LEU A 3 -3.51 4.05 -2.35
N GLN A 4 -3.20 5.21 -2.92
CA GLN A 4 -3.57 5.52 -4.28
C GLN A 4 -2.60 4.80 -5.21
N MET A 5 -2.93 3.55 -5.53
CA MET A 5 -2.18 2.73 -6.48
C MET A 5 -2.28 3.39 -7.86
N SER A 6 -1.21 4.04 -8.35
CA SER A 6 -1.15 4.45 -9.75
C SER A 6 -1.03 3.19 -10.59
N ALA A 7 -2.18 2.62 -10.95
CA ALA A 7 -2.28 1.43 -11.78
C ALA A 7 -1.86 1.79 -13.22
N GLU A 8 -0.56 1.81 -13.47
CA GLU A 8 -0.06 1.61 -14.81
C GLU A 8 -0.62 0.26 -15.30
N LYS A 9 -1.09 0.20 -16.55
CA LYS A 9 -1.78 -0.93 -17.20
C LYS A 9 -1.00 -2.28 -17.22
N ARG A 10 0.09 -2.44 -16.47
CA ARG A 10 0.98 -3.61 -16.39
C ARG A 10 0.81 -4.46 -15.12
N THR A 11 -0.11 -4.14 -14.23
CA THR A 11 -0.27 -4.85 -12.94
C THR A 11 -1.23 -6.05 -12.98
N SER A 12 -1.94 -6.26 -14.09
CA SER A 12 -2.93 -7.34 -14.18
C SER A 12 -2.26 -8.72 -14.13
N GLY A 13 -2.63 -9.53 -13.14
CA GLY A 13 -2.22 -10.94 -13.04
C GLY A 13 -0.91 -11.22 -12.29
N ASN A 14 -0.28 -10.21 -11.67
CA ASN A 14 0.91 -10.42 -10.84
C ASN A 14 0.59 -10.26 -9.36
N ASP A 15 1.27 -11.04 -8.52
CA ASP A 15 1.31 -10.82 -7.07
C ASP A 15 2.42 -9.81 -6.71
N PHE A 16 2.27 -9.13 -5.58
CA PHE A 16 3.25 -8.12 -5.13
C PHE A 16 3.51 -8.24 -3.63
N TRP A 17 4.78 -8.24 -3.25
CA TRP A 17 5.17 -8.05 -1.86
C TRP A 17 4.78 -6.67 -1.36
N THR A 18 4.27 -6.64 -0.14
CA THR A 18 3.97 -5.41 0.61
C THR A 18 4.95 -5.27 1.78
N GLY A 19 4.85 -4.18 2.54
CA GLY A 19 5.57 -4.02 3.81
C GLY A 19 4.96 -4.78 4.99
N GLY A 20 3.97 -5.66 4.78
CA GLY A 20 3.31 -6.39 5.85
C GLY A 20 4.05 -7.67 6.26
N LEU A 21 4.03 -7.99 7.55
CA LEU A 21 4.61 -9.21 8.11
C LEU A 21 3.78 -9.77 9.27
N ASN A 22 4.00 -11.04 9.59
CA ASN A 22 3.44 -11.69 10.77
C ASN A 22 4.59 -12.17 11.67
N PRO A 23 4.76 -11.63 12.89
CA PRO A 23 5.77 -12.06 13.85
C PRO A 23 5.26 -13.10 14.86
N GLY A 24 4.04 -13.62 14.75
CA GLY A 24 3.60 -14.81 15.52
C GLY A 24 2.13 -14.78 15.89
N LEU A 25 1.57 -13.58 16.01
CA LEU A 25 0.26 -13.35 16.61
C LEU A 25 -0.70 -12.63 15.67
N LEU A 26 -0.24 -11.57 15.00
CA LEU A 26 -1.08 -10.74 14.14
C LEU A 26 -0.28 -10.14 12.99
N TRP A 27 -0.96 -9.79 11.91
CA TRP A 27 -0.35 -9.12 10.77
C TRP A 27 -0.16 -7.63 11.04
N ILE A 28 1.06 -7.13 10.84
CA ILE A 28 1.43 -5.72 11.04
C ILE A 28 2.10 -5.13 9.81
N TRP A 29 2.04 -3.82 9.68
CA TRP A 29 2.90 -3.07 8.76
C TRP A 29 4.27 -2.82 9.38
N ALA A 30 5.35 -3.20 8.69
CA ALA A 30 6.73 -3.04 9.17
C ALA A 30 7.07 -1.61 9.58
N ASN A 31 6.54 -0.62 8.85
CA ASN A 31 6.87 0.79 9.03
C ASN A 31 6.28 1.40 10.31
N SER A 32 5.16 0.89 10.80
CA SER A 32 4.36 1.52 11.84
C SER A 32 3.99 0.61 13.00
N ALA A 33 4.26 -0.70 12.85
CA ALA A 33 3.81 -1.76 13.75
C ALA A 33 2.29 -1.79 13.99
N LYS A 34 1.52 -1.07 13.17
CA LYS A 34 0.05 -1.06 13.26
C LYS A 34 -0.51 -2.34 12.66
N PRO A 35 -1.62 -2.86 13.21
CA PRO A 35 -2.28 -4.02 12.64
C PRO A 35 -2.72 -3.73 11.20
N VAL A 36 -2.60 -4.73 10.34
CA VAL A 36 -3.21 -4.71 9.01
C VAL A 36 -4.72 -4.69 9.22
N GLN A 37 -5.35 -3.54 8.97
CA GLN A 37 -6.80 -3.38 9.13
C GLN A 37 -7.53 -4.12 8.02
N ASN A 38 -8.21 -5.21 8.37
CA ASN A 38 -9.41 -5.59 7.66
C ASN A 38 -10.55 -4.73 8.19
N LYS A 39 -11.33 -4.14 7.28
CA LYS A 39 -12.50 -3.35 7.66
C LYS A 39 -13.50 -4.32 8.28
N GLU A 40 -13.66 -4.26 9.60
CA GLU A 40 -14.61 -5.03 10.43
C GLU A 40 -14.34 -6.55 10.47
N PRO A 41 -13.84 -7.12 11.58
CA PRO A 41 -13.68 -8.56 11.64
C PRO A 41 -15.01 -9.22 12.02
N THR A 42 -15.91 -9.31 11.06
CA THR A 42 -17.23 -9.96 11.25
C THR A 42 -17.21 -11.43 10.85
N HIS A 43 -16.16 -11.91 10.17
CA HIS A 43 -16.14 -13.24 9.56
C HIS A 43 -14.76 -13.92 9.62
N PRO A 44 -14.70 -15.26 9.73
CA PRO A 44 -13.45 -16.04 9.87
C PRO A 44 -12.39 -15.89 8.75
N GLU A 45 -12.70 -15.09 7.73
CA GLU A 45 -11.83 -14.61 6.65
C GLU A 45 -10.92 -13.42 7.04
N ASP A 46 -10.98 -12.96 8.30
CA ASP A 46 -9.95 -12.11 8.90
C ASP A 46 -8.62 -12.81 9.16
N ASN A 47 -8.61 -14.13 9.02
CA ASN A 47 -7.39 -14.88 8.86
C ASN A 47 -6.91 -14.70 7.42
N ILE A 48 -6.00 -13.75 7.21
CA ILE A 48 -5.27 -13.60 5.95
C ILE A 48 -4.77 -15.00 5.52
N PRO A 49 -5.26 -15.54 4.39
CA PRO A 49 -4.99 -16.91 4.00
C PRO A 49 -3.54 -17.08 3.54
N GLY A 50 -3.08 -18.32 3.42
CA GLY A 50 -1.73 -18.66 2.97
C GLY A 50 -0.82 -19.12 4.10
N SER A 51 0.46 -19.34 3.78
CA SER A 51 1.47 -19.85 4.70
C SER A 51 2.66 -18.90 4.75
N GLY A 52 3.37 -18.84 5.87
CA GLY A 52 4.56 -17.99 6.01
C GLY A 52 4.30 -16.65 6.67
N ARG A 53 5.26 -15.73 6.52
CA ARG A 53 5.44 -14.58 7.42
C ARG A 53 5.48 -13.24 6.71
N CYS A 54 5.54 -13.25 5.38
CA CYS A 54 5.54 -12.05 4.55
C CYS A 54 4.18 -11.88 3.88
N LEU A 55 3.69 -10.64 3.81
CA LEU A 55 2.38 -10.31 3.26
C LEU A 55 2.49 -9.90 1.80
N LYS A 56 1.72 -10.56 0.93
CA LYS A 56 1.57 -10.16 -0.48
C LYS A 56 0.14 -9.73 -0.79
N LEU A 57 0.01 -8.88 -1.81
CA LEU A 57 -1.23 -8.69 -2.56
C LEU A 57 -1.27 -9.76 -3.65
N ALA A 58 -2.22 -10.68 -3.55
CA ALA A 58 -2.45 -11.74 -4.51
C ALA A 58 -3.64 -11.40 -5.42
N TYR A 59 -3.47 -11.56 -6.74
CA TYR A 59 -4.56 -11.28 -7.68
C TYR A 59 -5.55 -12.44 -7.77
N ASN A 60 -6.81 -12.20 -7.40
CA ASN A 60 -7.89 -13.16 -7.58
C ASN A 60 -8.55 -12.95 -8.94
N GLY A 61 -8.22 -13.80 -9.92
CA GLY A 61 -8.77 -13.71 -11.28
C GLY A 61 -10.28 -13.90 -11.37
N SER A 62 -10.88 -14.71 -10.50
CA SER A 62 -12.33 -14.94 -10.48
C SER A 62 -13.12 -13.71 -10.05
N LYS A 63 -12.62 -13.01 -9.02
CA LYS A 63 -13.27 -11.80 -8.48
C LYS A 63 -12.71 -10.50 -9.09
N LYS A 64 -11.64 -10.58 -9.88
CA LYS A 64 -10.87 -9.44 -10.42
C LYS A 64 -10.42 -8.42 -9.36
N ILE A 65 -10.15 -8.88 -8.15
CA ILE A 65 -9.69 -8.05 -7.02
C ILE A 65 -8.36 -8.57 -6.48
N PHE A 66 -7.63 -7.70 -5.78
CA PHE A 66 -6.49 -8.11 -4.97
C PHE A 66 -6.96 -8.47 -3.56
N ILE A 67 -6.38 -9.54 -3.02
CA ILE A 67 -6.58 -9.98 -1.64
C ILE A 67 -5.23 -10.08 -0.94
N TYR A 68 -5.23 -9.88 0.38
CA TYR A 68 -4.05 -10.17 1.19
C TYR A 68 -3.82 -11.68 1.29
N ASN A 69 -2.57 -12.10 1.25
CA ASN A 69 -2.17 -13.50 1.38
C ASN A 69 -0.78 -13.60 2.03
N GLY A 70 -0.59 -14.57 2.92
CA GLY A 70 0.70 -14.92 3.50
C GLY A 70 1.49 -15.84 2.58
N ALA A 71 2.79 -15.56 2.44
CA ALA A 71 3.73 -16.39 1.70
C ALA A 71 5.10 -16.50 2.42
N ASP A 72 5.90 -17.49 2.02
CA ASP A 72 7.29 -17.61 2.45
C ASP A 72 8.11 -16.41 1.92
N CYS A 73 8.88 -15.79 2.81
CA CYS A 73 9.64 -14.59 2.51
C CYS A 73 10.76 -14.80 1.48
N SER A 74 11.18 -16.05 1.23
CA SER A 74 12.24 -16.38 0.26
C SER A 74 11.75 -16.37 -1.18
N ILE A 75 10.43 -16.24 -1.43
CA ILE A 75 9.87 -16.24 -2.77
C ILE A 75 10.21 -14.92 -3.47
N ARG A 76 10.78 -15.03 -4.68
CA ARG A 76 11.08 -13.87 -5.52
C ARG A 76 9.79 -13.31 -6.11
N GLN A 77 9.37 -12.13 -5.65
CA GLN A 77 8.20 -11.41 -6.14
C GLN A 77 8.56 -9.93 -6.36
N LYS A 78 7.75 -9.23 -7.17
CA LYS A 78 7.81 -7.77 -7.30
C LYS A 78 7.29 -7.11 -6.02
N TYR A 79 7.70 -5.87 -5.76
CA TYR A 79 7.26 -5.09 -4.60
C TYR A 79 6.29 -4.01 -5.03
N ILE A 80 5.32 -3.69 -4.17
CA ILE A 80 4.53 -2.47 -4.27
C ILE A 80 4.97 -1.50 -3.17
N CYS A 81 5.22 -0.25 -3.55
CA CYS A 81 5.65 0.81 -2.65
C CYS A 81 4.64 1.94 -2.68
N GLU A 82 4.41 2.56 -1.52
CA GLU A 82 3.77 3.88 -1.45
C GLU A 82 4.82 4.93 -1.77
N HIS A 83 4.52 5.82 -2.69
CA HIS A 83 5.32 7.01 -2.88
C HIS A 83 4.82 8.09 -1.91
N GLU A 84 5.66 8.52 -0.97
CA GLU A 84 5.31 9.64 -0.10
C GLU A 84 5.17 10.90 -0.96
N GLU A 85 3.95 11.42 -1.10
CA GLU A 85 3.78 12.76 -1.65
C GLU A 85 4.34 13.76 -0.63
N ASN A 86 5.41 14.47 -1.02
CA ASN A 86 5.94 15.56 -0.22
C ASN A 86 4.93 16.72 -0.23
N THR A 87 3.97 16.67 0.69
CA THR A 87 2.93 17.70 0.85
C THR A 87 3.55 19.08 1.07
N THR A 88 4.74 19.14 1.66
CA THR A 88 5.56 20.34 1.83
C THR A 88 5.95 20.96 0.49
N GLU A 89 6.42 20.17 -0.48
CA GLU A 89 6.79 20.66 -1.81
C GLU A 89 5.60 21.24 -2.57
N ARG A 90 4.44 20.57 -2.51
CA ARG A 90 3.21 21.11 -3.13
C ARG A 90 2.73 22.38 -2.44
N ALA A 91 2.81 22.44 -1.10
CA ALA A 91 2.46 23.64 -0.34
C ALA A 91 3.42 24.79 -0.66
N LEU A 92 4.73 24.53 -0.69
CA LEU A 92 5.78 25.47 -1.10
C LEU A 92 5.53 25.99 -2.52
N GLY A 93 5.20 25.11 -3.47
CA GLY A 93 4.87 25.50 -4.84
C GLY A 93 3.66 26.44 -4.91
N ARG A 94 2.62 26.19 -4.10
CA ARG A 94 1.44 27.07 -4.01
C ARG A 94 1.80 28.44 -3.42
N ILE A 95 2.62 28.47 -2.37
CA ILE A 95 3.09 29.72 -1.73
C ILE A 95 3.97 30.51 -2.69
N HIS A 96 4.92 29.86 -3.37
CA HIS A 96 5.79 30.52 -4.33
C HIS A 96 5.00 31.15 -5.50
N LYS A 97 3.98 30.44 -6.01
CA LYS A 97 3.11 30.93 -7.08
C LYS A 97 2.27 32.14 -6.66
N SER A 98 1.78 32.16 -5.42
CA SER A 98 1.00 33.31 -4.92
C SER A 98 1.87 34.55 -4.68
N LEU A 99 3.13 34.37 -4.27
CA LEU A 99 4.09 35.45 -4.12
C LEU A 99 4.48 36.08 -5.47
N THR A 100 4.71 35.25 -6.50
CA THR A 100 5.05 35.74 -7.85
C THR A 100 3.90 36.50 -8.51
N LEU A 101 2.66 36.04 -8.34
CA LEU A 101 1.48 36.76 -8.84
C LEU A 101 1.32 38.13 -8.18
N LYS A 102 1.52 38.22 -6.86
CA LYS A 102 1.48 39.51 -6.15
C LYS A 102 2.60 40.46 -6.56
N GLN A 103 3.77 39.94 -6.93
CA GLN A 103 4.88 40.76 -7.44
C GLN A 103 4.64 41.28 -8.86
N SER A 104 3.82 40.60 -9.67
CA SER A 104 3.46 41.05 -11.02
C SER A 104 2.31 42.06 -11.08
N GLU A 105 1.63 42.31 -9.96
CA GLU A 105 0.54 43.29 -9.83
C GLU A 105 1.04 44.66 -9.31
N LEU A 106 2.35 44.80 -9.05
CA LEU A 106 3.06 46.03 -8.67
C LEU A 106 3.89 46.55 -9.84
#